data_AF-A0A7J8GN84-F1
#
_entry.id   AF-A0A7J8GN84-F1
#
_cell.length_a   1.000
_cell.length_b   1.000
_cell.length_c   1.000
_cell.angle_alpha   90.00
_cell.angle_beta   90.00
_cell.angle_gamma   90.00
#
_symmetry.space_group_name_H-M   'P 1'
#
loop_
_entity.id
_entity.type
_entity.pdbx_description
1 polymer ?
#
loop_
_entity_poly.entity_id
_entity_poly.type
_entity_poly.pdbx_seq_one_letter_code
_entity_poly.pdbx_strand_id
1 'polypeptide(L)'
;MSARLSASSPPRWPRLLLLWLLLLGAAPGPRRSSAFYLPGLAPVNFCEEEKKSEECKAEIQLFVNRLDSVESVLPYEYTAFDFCQSSEGKRPSENLGQVLFGERIEPSPYKALW
;
A
#
# COMPACT_ATOMS: atom_id res chain seq x y z
N MET A 1 -77.03 -18.73 -32.49
CA MET A 1 -76.19 -17.90 -31.60
C MET A 1 -75.01 -18.76 -31.16
N SER A 2 -73.80 -18.47 -31.64
CA SER A 2 -72.60 -19.28 -31.39
C SER A 2 -71.78 -18.62 -30.27
N ALA A 3 -71.65 -19.29 -29.13
CA ALA A 3 -70.87 -18.80 -27.99
C ALA A 3 -69.40 -19.14 -28.22
N ARG A 4 -68.54 -18.11 -28.29
CA ARG A 4 -67.08 -18.28 -28.32
C ARG A 4 -66.59 -18.63 -26.92
N LEU A 5 -65.85 -19.74 -26.80
CA LEU A 5 -65.15 -20.12 -25.57
C LEU A 5 -63.97 -19.16 -25.34
N SER A 6 -63.94 -18.51 -24.17
CA SER A 6 -62.83 -17.66 -23.73
C SER A 6 -61.66 -18.54 -23.29
N ALA A 7 -60.53 -18.43 -24.01
CA ALA A 7 -59.30 -19.15 -23.69
C ALA A 7 -58.62 -18.52 -22.46
N SER A 8 -58.41 -19.30 -21.41
CA SER A 8 -57.64 -18.90 -20.24
C SER A 8 -56.15 -18.83 -20.58
N SER A 9 -55.51 -17.71 -20.24
CA SER A 9 -54.07 -17.51 -20.44
C SER A 9 -53.26 -18.47 -19.55
N PRO A 10 -52.17 -19.07 -20.05
CA PRO A 10 -51.37 -20.01 -19.26
C PRO A 10 -50.70 -19.32 -18.06
N PRO A 11 -50.49 -20.03 -16.94
CA PRO A 11 -49.91 -19.47 -15.73
C PRO A 11 -48.49 -18.95 -16.00
N ARG A 12 -48.22 -17.69 -15.62
CA ARG A 12 -46.91 -17.00 -15.80
C ARG A 12 -45.84 -17.43 -14.79
N TRP A 13 -46.23 -18.16 -13.76
CA TRP A 13 -45.38 -18.63 -12.65
C TRP A 13 -44.15 -19.48 -13.06
N PRO A 14 -44.24 -20.43 -14.02
CA PRO A 14 -43.09 -21.24 -14.40
C PRO A 14 -42.03 -20.42 -15.16
N ARG A 15 -42.43 -19.38 -15.89
CA ARG A 15 -41.49 -18.49 -16.60
C ARG A 15 -40.68 -17.62 -15.64
N LEU A 16 -41.30 -17.16 -14.55
CA LEU A 16 -40.63 -16.40 -13.48
C LEU A 16 -39.64 -17.28 -12.70
N LEU A 17 -40.04 -18.52 -12.38
CA LEU A 17 -39.14 -19.52 -11.77
C LEU A 17 -37.93 -19.84 -12.64
N LEU A 18 -38.14 -20.07 -13.94
CA LEU A 18 -37.06 -20.30 -14.89
C LEU A 18 -36.10 -19.11 -14.98
N LEU A 19 -36.63 -17.88 -14.99
CA LEU A 19 -35.80 -16.68 -14.98
C LEU A 19 -34.96 -16.58 -13.69
N TRP A 20 -35.55 -16.87 -12.53
CA TRP A 20 -34.83 -16.89 -11.26
C TRP A 20 -33.75 -17.97 -11.19
N LEU A 21 -34.02 -19.16 -11.71
CA LEU A 21 -33.04 -20.25 -11.80
C LEU A 21 -31.87 -19.87 -12.73
N LEU A 22 -32.16 -19.23 -13.87
CA LEU A 22 -31.13 -18.72 -14.79
C LEU A 22 -30.28 -17.62 -14.15
N LEU A 23 -30.90 -16.69 -13.41
CA LEU A 23 -30.20 -15.63 -12.68
C LEU A 23 -29.31 -16.16 -11.55
N LEU A 24 -29.76 -17.19 -10.82
CA LEU A 24 -28.94 -17.85 -9.79
C LEU A 24 -27.75 -18.62 -10.40
N GLY A 25 -27.94 -19.27 -11.56
CA GLY A 25 -26.87 -20.02 -12.24
C GLY A 25 -25.82 -19.13 -12.92
N ALA A 26 -26.20 -17.92 -13.33
CA ALA A 26 -25.30 -16.95 -13.97
C ALA A 26 -24.60 -16.00 -12.97
N ALA A 27 -24.95 -16.05 -11.69
CA ALA A 27 -24.32 -15.21 -10.68
C ALA A 27 -22.86 -15.69 -10.45
N PRO A 28 -21.85 -14.84 -10.68
CA PRO A 28 -20.48 -15.19 -10.33
C PRO A 28 -20.42 -15.47 -8.82
N GLY A 29 -20.03 -16.70 -8.46
CA GLY A 29 -19.93 -17.14 -7.08
C GLY A 29 -18.95 -16.29 -6.26
N PRO A 30 -18.95 -16.44 -4.91
CA PRO A 30 -18.09 -15.65 -4.03
C PRO A 30 -16.64 -15.81 -4.45
N ARG A 31 -16.03 -14.71 -4.91
CA ARG A 31 -14.60 -14.70 -5.25
C ARG A 31 -13.81 -14.87 -3.95
N ARG A 32 -13.03 -15.95 -3.87
CA ARG A 32 -12.07 -16.12 -2.79
C ARG A 32 -11.00 -15.03 -2.94
N SER A 33 -11.04 -14.06 -2.04
CA SER A 33 -9.98 -13.06 -1.92
C SER A 33 -8.84 -13.66 -1.08
N SER A 34 -7.61 -13.58 -1.59
CA SER A 34 -6.41 -13.83 -0.79
C SER A 34 -5.92 -12.48 -0.30
N ALA A 35 -5.91 -12.30 1.02
CA ALA A 35 -5.28 -11.16 1.68
C ALA A 35 -4.15 -11.70 2.57
N PHE A 36 -3.07 -10.94 2.67
CA PHE A 36 -2.00 -11.20 3.62
C PHE A 36 -1.74 -9.93 4.42
N TYR A 37 -1.37 -10.10 5.68
CA TYR A 37 -0.94 -8.99 6.53
C TYR A 37 0.56 -8.78 6.33
N LEU A 38 0.96 -7.53 6.17
CA LEU A 38 2.38 -7.16 6.17
C LEU A 38 2.84 -7.10 7.62
N PRO A 39 3.80 -7.95 8.05
CA PRO A 39 4.35 -7.84 9.39
C PRO A 39 4.89 -6.43 9.60
N GLY A 40 4.60 -5.85 10.77
CA GLY A 40 5.11 -4.53 11.13
C GLY A 40 6.63 -4.50 11.25
N LEU A 41 7.19 -3.30 11.36
CA LEU A 41 8.61 -3.13 11.64
C LEU A 41 8.91 -3.35 13.12
N ALA A 42 10.01 -4.05 13.42
CA ALA A 42 10.52 -4.16 14.78
C ALA A 42 11.07 -2.78 15.23
N PRO A 43 10.67 -2.27 16.40
CA PRO A 43 11.19 -1.00 16.91
C PRO A 43 12.68 -1.13 17.25
N VAL A 44 13.41 -0.03 17.10
CA VAL A 44 14.80 0.12 17.53
C VAL A 44 14.83 1.15 18.64
N ASN A 45 15.44 0.82 19.78
CA ASN A 45 15.56 1.74 20.90
C ASN A 45 16.83 2.58 20.78
N PHE A 46 16.71 3.86 21.13
CA PHE A 46 17.84 4.79 21.19
C PHE A 46 18.10 5.28 22.62
N CYS A 47 19.35 5.28 23.03
CA CYS A 47 19.80 5.61 24.39
C CYS A 47 21.03 6.51 24.34
N GLU A 48 21.29 7.25 25.42
CA GLU A 48 22.54 8.00 25.61
C GLU A 48 23.75 7.07 25.44
N GLU A 49 24.87 7.59 24.94
CA GLU A 49 26.12 6.84 24.70
C GLU A 49 26.57 6.01 25.93
N GLU A 50 26.35 6.51 27.14
CA GLU A 50 26.71 5.82 28.38
C GLU A 50 25.90 4.53 28.64
N LYS A 51 24.72 4.40 28.02
CA LYS A 51 23.75 3.30 28.22
C LYS A 51 23.62 2.39 26.99
N LYS A 52 24.57 2.48 26.05
CA LYS A 52 24.59 1.65 24.85
C LYS A 52 24.66 0.15 25.19
N SER A 53 23.78 -0.63 24.59
CA SER A 53 23.71 -2.09 24.74
C SER A 53 23.42 -2.75 23.39
N GLU A 54 23.34 -4.08 23.32
CA GLU A 54 22.96 -4.77 22.07
C GLU A 54 21.51 -4.46 21.64
N GLU A 55 20.63 -4.13 22.60
CA GLU A 55 19.22 -3.81 22.34
C GLU A 55 18.96 -2.30 22.21
N CYS A 56 19.92 -1.44 22.59
CA CYS A 56 19.78 0.01 22.54
C CYS A 56 20.99 0.70 21.89
N LYS A 57 20.75 1.42 20.79
CA LYS A 57 21.80 2.11 20.01
C LYS A 57 21.89 3.57 20.44
N ALA A 58 23.07 4.16 20.41
CA ALA A 58 23.24 5.59 20.67
C ALA A 58 23.38 6.42 19.38
N GLU A 59 23.95 5.81 18.34
CA GLU A 59 24.14 6.44 17.04
C GLU A 59 22.91 6.25 16.14
N ILE A 60 22.41 7.36 15.60
CA ILE A 60 21.30 7.43 14.65
C ILE A 60 21.87 7.76 13.27
N GLN A 61 21.76 6.81 12.34
CA GLN A 61 22.08 7.05 10.94
C GLN A 61 21.00 7.93 10.30
N LEU A 62 21.41 9.04 9.70
CA LEU A 62 20.51 9.95 9.01
C LEU A 62 20.49 9.65 7.51
N PHE A 63 19.30 9.72 6.92
CA PHE A 63 19.09 9.54 5.50
C PHE A 63 18.29 10.71 4.94
N VAL A 64 18.46 10.98 3.64
CA VAL A 64 17.80 12.09 2.95
C VAL A 64 16.78 11.54 1.95
N ASN A 65 15.59 12.11 1.91
CA ASN A 65 14.58 11.79 0.91
C ASN A 65 14.70 12.73 -0.30
N ARG A 66 14.39 14.01 -0.08
CA ARG A 66 14.44 15.07 -1.11
C ARG A 66 14.88 16.39 -0.49
N LEU A 67 15.29 17.31 -1.35
CA LEU A 67 15.62 18.69 -1.00
C LEU A 67 14.43 19.58 -1.36
N ASP A 68 13.80 20.12 -0.33
CA ASP A 68 12.68 21.05 -0.45
C ASP A 68 13.14 22.49 -0.19
N SER A 69 12.49 23.46 -0.84
CA SER A 69 12.72 24.88 -0.63
C SER A 69 11.39 25.61 -0.48
N VAL A 70 11.38 26.69 0.30
CA VAL A 70 10.21 27.57 0.44
C VAL A 70 9.96 28.37 -0.85
N GLU A 71 11.00 28.57 -1.67
CA GLU A 71 10.93 29.35 -2.90
C GLU A 71 10.56 28.51 -4.14
N SER A 72 10.85 27.20 -4.12
CA SER A 72 10.61 26.28 -5.24
C SER A 72 9.51 25.29 -4.90
N VAL A 73 8.55 25.12 -5.80
CA VAL A 73 7.50 24.09 -5.70
C VAL A 73 8.04 22.69 -6.04
N LEU A 74 9.17 22.62 -6.74
CA LEU A 74 9.74 21.36 -7.20
C LEU A 74 10.85 20.88 -6.25
N PRO A 75 10.74 19.66 -5.70
CA PRO A 75 11.80 19.05 -4.89
C PRO A 75 12.95 18.56 -5.77
N TYR A 76 14.18 18.72 -5.28
CA TYR A 76 15.39 18.19 -5.93
C TYR A 76 15.87 16.91 -5.25
N GLU A 77 16.58 16.07 -5.99
CA GLU A 77 17.27 14.92 -5.42
C GLU A 77 18.51 15.39 -4.64
N TYR A 78 18.91 14.64 -3.60
CA TYR A 78 20.08 15.00 -2.79
C TYR A 78 21.36 15.12 -3.62
N THR A 79 21.50 14.29 -4.65
CA THR A 79 22.64 14.24 -5.57
C THR A 79 22.60 15.30 -6.68
N ALA A 80 21.54 16.12 -6.75
CA ALA A 80 21.40 17.18 -7.75
C ALA A 80 22.39 18.34 -7.52
N PHE A 81 23.00 18.41 -6.34
CA PHE A 81 23.99 19.42 -5.95
C PHE A 81 25.27 18.75 -5.45
N ASP A 82 26.34 19.53 -5.34
CA ASP A 82 27.68 19.09 -4.94
C ASP A 82 27.81 18.90 -3.41
N PHE A 83 26.90 18.13 -2.81
CA PHE A 83 27.00 17.73 -1.41
C PHE A 83 27.95 16.54 -1.23
N CYS A 84 28.56 16.47 -0.04
CA CYS A 84 29.32 15.29 0.36
C CYS A 84 28.41 14.06 0.38
N GLN A 85 28.75 13.05 -0.42
CA GLN A 85 28.03 11.78 -0.40
C GLN A 85 28.55 10.89 0.73
N SER A 86 27.68 10.05 1.26
CA SER A 86 28.10 9.00 2.19
C SER A 86 29.05 8.03 1.48
N SER A 87 30.11 7.61 2.17
CA SER A 87 31.00 6.54 1.69
C SER A 87 30.30 5.17 1.66
N GLU A 88 29.22 5.01 2.42
CA GLU A 88 28.41 3.79 2.43
C GLU A 88 27.37 3.83 1.30
N GLY A 89 27.54 2.97 0.30
CA GLY A 89 26.60 2.81 -0.82
C GLY A 89 25.33 2.01 -0.49
N LYS A 90 25.07 1.70 0.79
CA LYS A 90 23.92 0.88 1.19
C LYS A 90 22.71 1.77 1.42
N ARG A 91 21.80 1.81 0.45
CA ARG A 91 20.50 2.44 0.61
C ARG A 91 19.69 1.73 1.71
N PRO A 92 19.02 2.47 2.60
CA PRO A 92 18.18 1.87 3.62
C PRO A 92 16.96 1.19 2.98
N SER A 93 16.36 0.25 3.72
CA SER A 93 15.11 -0.37 3.29
C SER A 93 13.96 0.64 3.45
N GLU A 94 13.31 0.96 2.34
CA GLU A 94 12.10 1.77 2.31
C GLU A 94 10.88 0.97 2.78
N ASN A 95 9.93 1.68 3.38
CA ASN A 95 8.64 1.08 3.73
C ASN A 95 7.84 0.83 2.45
N LEU A 96 6.96 -0.19 2.46
CA LEU A 96 6.18 -0.55 1.26
C LEU A 96 5.40 0.65 0.70
N GLY A 97 4.80 1.48 1.56
CA GLY A 97 4.11 2.69 1.13
C GLY A 97 5.03 3.65 0.37
N GLN A 98 6.24 3.86 0.90
CA GLN A 98 7.25 4.73 0.30
C GLN A 98 7.69 4.24 -1.08
N VAL A 99 7.92 2.93 -1.21
CA VAL A 99 8.22 2.29 -2.50
C VAL A 99 7.07 2.45 -3.49
N LEU A 100 5.81 2.25 -3.05
CA LEU A 100 4.63 2.37 -3.91
C LEU A 100 4.40 3.80 -4.43
N PHE A 101 4.79 4.81 -3.64
CA PHE A 101 4.74 6.21 -4.06
C PHE A 101 6.02 6.66 -4.82
N GLY A 102 6.97 5.75 -5.03
CA GLY A 102 8.19 6.02 -5.80
C GLY A 102 9.18 6.94 -5.11
N GLU A 103 9.09 7.08 -3.78
CA GLU A 103 10.08 7.79 -3.00
C GLU A 103 11.40 7.03 -2.97
N ARG A 104 12.51 7.76 -2.87
CA ARG A 104 13.85 7.20 -2.85
C ARG A 104 14.66 7.83 -1.73
N ILE A 105 15.15 7.00 -0.82
CA ILE A 105 16.02 7.45 0.27
C ILE A 105 17.49 7.30 -0.14
N GLU A 106 18.23 8.39 -0.03
CA GLU A 106 19.67 8.44 -0.24
C GLU A 106 20.45 8.51 1.09
N PRO A 107 21.65 7.90 1.16
CA PRO A 107 22.46 7.93 2.36
C PRO A 107 23.07 9.32 2.58
N SER A 108 23.01 9.79 3.83
CA SER A 108 23.65 11.05 4.23
C SER A 108 25.00 10.77 4.92
N PRO A 109 25.97 11.70 4.87
CA PRO A 109 27.20 11.58 5.63
C PRO A 109 27.03 11.89 7.12
N TYR A 110 25.82 12.29 7.55
CA TYR A 110 25.56 12.77 8.90
C TYR A 110 25.05 11.66 9.83
N LYS A 111 25.48 11.76 11.07
CA LYS A 111 25.07 10.88 12.17
C LYS A 111 24.64 11.75 13.33
N ALA A 112 23.50 11.43 13.93
CA ALA A 112 23.07 12.04 15.17
C ALA A 112 23.44 11.13 16.34
N LEU A 113 23.77 11.73 17.48
CA LEU A 113 24.00 11.03 18.74
C LEU A 113 22.85 11.40 19.67
N TRP A 114 22.33 10.40 20.39
CA TRP A 114 21.28 10.59 21.39
C TRP A 114 21.87 10.92 22.76
#